data_AF-A0A936KKG7-F1
#
_entry.id   AF-A0A936KKG7-F1
#
_cell.length_a   1.000
_cell.length_b   1.000
_cell.length_c   1.000
_cell.angle_alpha   90.00
_cell.angle_beta   90.00
_cell.angle_gamma   90.00
#
_symmetry.space_group_name_H-M   'P 1'
#
loop_
_entity.id
_entity.type
_entity.pdbx_description
1 polymer ?
#
loop_
_entity_poly.entity_id
_entity_poly.type
_entity_poly.pdbx_seq_one_letter_code
_entity_poly.pdbx_strand_id
1 'polypeptide(L)'
;MAKPQGNVLLFALHPIVFIETVGNLHAEGIMVFFVIASVYFLYENKNVYSALLFSLSVATKMLPLLFLPMFFTFLKGKGRWMWVFSTIVFSILLFSPLLIPQIFKNIGNSIGLYYHQFEFNASFYYVFKSIQHFYWGIRAPRLVGTLLIIPTIFYCVVYFFKNIKKQNVRILEPALYVFTIYLLGSAIVHPWYIILPIAISIFTSYRYPIFWGLLIFLTYIHYSVYKEYEYLVLILEYVMVIGLIMVESSKNRQLDVSKSVSK
;
A
#
# COMPACT_ATOMS: atom_id res chain seq x y z
N MET A 1 22.02 3.10 1.23
CA MET A 1 20.96 4.05 0.85
C MET A 1 21.25 5.37 1.54
N ALA A 2 21.93 6.32 0.91
CA ALA A 2 22.05 7.67 1.42
C ALA A 2 21.37 8.60 0.41
N LYS A 3 20.10 8.89 0.66
CA LYS A 3 19.42 10.02 0.03
C LYS A 3 19.64 11.25 0.93
N PRO A 4 19.65 12.47 0.38
CA PRO A 4 19.92 13.67 1.16
C PRO A 4 18.93 13.81 2.31
N GLN A 5 19.41 14.33 3.45
CA GLN A 5 18.62 14.57 4.68
C GLN A 5 17.26 15.26 4.41
N GLY A 6 17.18 16.08 3.35
CA GLY A 6 15.95 16.73 2.91
C GLY A 6 14.78 15.79 2.59
N ASN A 7 15.03 14.53 2.20
CA ASN A 7 13.92 13.59 1.92
C ASN A 7 13.24 13.07 3.19
N VAL A 8 13.96 13.00 4.32
CA VAL A 8 13.36 12.62 5.60
C VAL A 8 12.49 13.76 6.12
N LEU A 9 12.98 15.00 6.01
CA LEU A 9 12.20 16.20 6.32
C LEU A 9 10.95 16.29 5.45
N LEU A 10 11.04 15.93 4.17
CA LEU A 10 9.88 15.91 3.28
C LEU A 10 8.78 14.97 3.79
N PHE A 11 9.12 13.78 4.30
CA PHE A 11 8.12 12.89 4.90
C PHE A 11 7.56 13.47 6.21
N ALA A 12 8.45 13.89 7.11
CA ALA A 12 8.06 14.37 8.44
C ALA A 12 7.17 15.63 8.38
N LEU A 13 7.44 16.53 7.43
CA LEU A 13 6.72 17.79 7.25
C LEU A 13 5.63 17.71 6.17
N HIS A 14 5.39 16.53 5.58
CA HIS A 14 4.33 16.39 4.61
C HIS A 14 2.99 16.66 5.31
N PRO A 15 2.13 17.58 4.81
CA PRO A 15 0.90 17.97 5.50
C PRO A 15 0.02 16.79 5.89
N ILE A 16 -0.21 15.84 4.97
CA ILE A 16 -1.01 14.64 5.28
C ILE A 16 -0.42 13.75 6.36
N VAL A 17 0.91 13.61 6.40
CA VAL A 17 1.58 12.78 7.41
C VAL A 17 1.38 13.43 8.77
N PHE A 18 1.64 14.72 8.87
CA PHE A 18 1.49 15.46 10.13
C PHE A 18 0.04 15.48 10.61
N ILE A 19 -0.90 15.91 9.76
CA ILE A 19 -2.32 16.08 10.12
C ILE A 19 -2.93 14.73 10.53
N GLU A 20 -2.74 13.68 9.74
CA GLU A 20 -3.42 12.41 10.02
C GLU A 20 -2.77 11.68 11.20
N THR A 21 -1.44 11.65 11.31
CA THR A 21 -0.78 10.86 12.37
C THR A 21 -0.72 11.59 13.71
N VAL A 22 -0.50 12.91 13.72
CA VAL A 22 -0.38 13.70 14.95
C VAL A 22 -1.71 14.35 15.31
N GLY A 23 -2.38 14.96 14.34
CA GLY A 23 -3.67 15.63 14.57
C GLY A 23 -4.80 14.64 14.81
N ASN A 24 -5.02 13.72 13.88
CA ASN A 24 -6.14 12.76 13.93
C ASN A 24 -5.77 11.43 14.60
N LEU A 25 -4.52 11.24 15.02
CA LEU A 25 -4.02 10.04 15.71
C LEU A 25 -4.21 8.73 14.91
N HIS A 26 -4.19 8.83 13.59
CA HIS A 26 -4.22 7.67 12.71
C HIS A 26 -2.98 6.79 12.91
N ALA A 27 -3.20 5.49 13.16
CA ALA A 27 -2.16 4.51 13.46
C ALA A 27 -1.21 4.20 12.29
N GLU A 28 -1.46 4.79 11.12
CA GLU A 28 -0.66 4.69 9.91
C GLU A 28 0.80 5.11 10.15
N GLY A 29 1.04 6.11 11.01
CA GLY A 29 2.40 6.49 11.40
C GLY A 29 3.15 5.37 12.14
N ILE A 30 2.47 4.69 13.07
CA ILE A 30 3.01 3.55 13.83
C ILE A 30 3.27 2.37 12.89
N MET A 31 2.31 2.07 12.01
CA MET A 31 2.44 1.03 10.99
C MET A 31 3.68 1.28 10.11
N VAL A 32 3.84 2.52 9.60
CA VAL A 32 4.98 2.92 8.76
C VAL A 32 6.29 2.76 9.50
N PHE A 33 6.38 3.22 10.75
CA PHE A 33 7.58 3.04 11.57
C PHE A 33 8.01 1.57 11.60
N PHE A 34 7.07 0.66 11.90
CA PHE A 34 7.36 -0.76 11.95
C PHE A 34 7.73 -1.36 10.57
N VAL A 35 7.09 -0.95 9.47
CA VAL A 35 7.48 -1.40 8.12
C VAL A 35 8.92 -0.97 7.81
N ILE A 36 9.24 0.31 7.97
CA ILE A 36 10.56 0.85 7.62
C ILE A 36 11.65 0.25 8.52
N ALA A 37 11.38 0.11 9.82
CA ALA A 37 12.30 -0.56 10.75
C ALA A 37 12.50 -2.04 10.38
N SER A 38 11.44 -2.74 9.98
CA SER A 38 11.52 -4.12 9.51
C SER A 38 12.41 -4.25 8.27
N VAL A 39 12.27 -3.34 7.30
CA VAL A 39 13.12 -3.27 6.11
C VAL A 39 14.57 -2.95 6.48
N TYR A 40 14.81 -2.03 7.41
CA TYR A 40 16.16 -1.73 7.90
C TYR A 40 16.87 -2.98 8.45
N PHE A 41 16.23 -3.70 9.39
CA PHE A 41 16.80 -4.92 9.95
C PHE A 41 16.92 -6.07 8.93
N LEU A 42 16.08 -6.05 7.88
CA LEU A 42 16.18 -6.99 6.76
C LEU A 42 17.50 -6.78 5.99
N TYR A 43 17.85 -5.51 5.70
CA TYR A 43 19.11 -5.16 5.03
C TYR A 43 20.35 -5.43 5.91
N GLU A 44 20.20 -5.31 7.23
CA GLU A 44 21.25 -5.66 8.21
C GLU A 44 21.39 -7.18 8.46
N ASN A 45 20.67 -8.03 7.70
CA ASN A 45 20.62 -9.49 7.87
C ASN A 45 20.14 -9.98 9.26
N LYS A 46 19.49 -9.10 10.03
CA LYS A 46 18.93 -9.38 11.36
C LYS A 46 17.49 -9.90 11.23
N ASN A 47 17.35 -11.09 10.65
CA ASN A 47 16.08 -11.66 10.19
C ASN A 47 14.98 -11.75 11.27
N VAL A 48 15.32 -12.11 12.52
CA VAL A 48 14.33 -12.23 13.60
C VAL A 48 13.76 -10.87 14.00
N TYR A 49 14.62 -9.85 14.12
CA TYR A 49 14.19 -8.47 14.41
C TYR A 49 13.33 -7.90 13.27
N SER A 50 13.71 -8.17 12.03
CA SER A 50 12.90 -7.81 10.86
C SER A 50 11.50 -8.45 10.92
N ALA A 51 11.42 -9.75 11.24
CA ALA A 51 10.16 -10.48 11.37
C ALA A 51 9.28 -9.98 12.53
N LEU A 52 9.88 -9.66 13.68
CA LEU A 52 9.18 -9.07 14.83
C LEU A 52 8.52 -7.74 14.44
N LEU A 53 9.30 -6.82 13.85
CA LEU A 53 8.81 -5.51 13.45
C LEU A 53 7.77 -5.61 12.32
N PHE A 54 7.95 -6.54 11.38
CA PHE A 54 6.93 -6.80 10.35
C PHE A 54 5.62 -7.26 10.99
N SER A 55 5.68 -8.17 11.96
CA SER A 55 4.50 -8.68 12.67
C SER A 55 3.80 -7.59 13.48
N LEU A 56 4.55 -6.69 14.13
CA LEU A 56 4.00 -5.51 14.81
C LEU A 56 3.31 -4.55 13.84
N SER A 57 3.87 -4.36 12.63
CA SER A 57 3.24 -3.57 11.59
C SER A 57 1.91 -4.18 11.14
N VAL A 58 1.89 -5.50 10.89
CA VAL A 58 0.68 -6.26 10.54
C VAL A 58 -0.37 -6.21 11.65
N ALA A 59 0.05 -6.29 12.91
CA ALA A 59 -0.84 -6.16 14.06
C ALA A 59 -1.44 -4.74 14.19
N THR A 60 -0.69 -3.71 13.76
CA THR A 60 -1.19 -2.33 13.72
C THR A 60 -2.23 -2.15 12.61
N LYS A 61 -1.93 -2.65 11.41
CA LYS A 61 -2.81 -2.64 10.23
C LYS A 61 -2.46 -3.85 9.36
N MET A 62 -3.45 -4.52 8.77
CA MET A 62 -3.20 -5.73 7.95
C MET A 62 -2.52 -5.45 6.59
N LEU A 63 -2.51 -4.21 6.12
CA LEU A 63 -2.00 -3.81 4.81
C LEU A 63 -0.55 -4.22 4.47
N PRO A 64 0.41 -4.22 5.41
CA PRO A 64 1.79 -4.66 5.16
C PRO A 64 1.89 -6.12 4.70
N LEU A 65 0.86 -6.96 4.89
CA LEU A 65 0.82 -8.33 4.35
C LEU A 65 1.00 -8.38 2.82
N LEU A 66 0.63 -7.32 2.10
CA LEU A 66 0.91 -7.19 0.66
C LEU A 66 2.40 -7.29 0.34
N PHE A 67 3.29 -7.00 1.31
CA PHE A 67 4.74 -7.02 1.12
C PHE A 67 5.39 -8.39 1.35
N LEU A 68 4.64 -9.41 1.78
CA LEU A 68 5.15 -10.77 2.01
C LEU A 68 5.98 -11.33 0.84
N PRO A 69 5.55 -11.23 -0.44
CA PRO A 69 6.34 -11.75 -1.56
C PRO A 69 7.69 -11.04 -1.69
N MET A 70 7.76 -9.76 -1.35
CA MET A 70 8.97 -8.93 -1.44
C MET A 70 9.97 -9.31 -0.34
N PHE A 71 9.52 -9.49 0.90
CA PHE A 71 10.37 -9.97 1.99
C PHE A 71 10.87 -11.39 1.74
N PHE A 72 9.99 -12.29 1.27
CA PHE A 72 10.33 -13.69 1.02
C PHE A 72 11.37 -13.84 -0.10
N THR A 73 11.22 -13.09 -1.19
CA THR A 73 12.15 -13.15 -2.34
C THR A 73 13.47 -12.42 -2.07
N PHE A 74 13.49 -11.43 -1.17
CA PHE A 74 14.72 -10.76 -0.74
C PHE A 74 15.65 -11.72 0.02
N LEU A 75 15.09 -12.51 0.95
CA LEU A 75 15.84 -13.49 1.73
C LEU A 75 16.09 -14.80 0.96
N LYS A 76 17.14 -15.52 1.35
CA LYS A 76 17.47 -16.85 0.79
C LYS A 76 17.86 -17.84 1.89
N GLY A 77 17.81 -19.13 1.53
CA GLY A 77 18.27 -20.24 2.38
C GLY A 77 17.67 -20.22 3.79
N LYS A 78 18.52 -20.44 4.80
CA LYS A 78 18.13 -20.48 6.21
C LYS A 78 17.50 -19.17 6.70
N GLY A 79 18.02 -18.01 6.25
CA GLY A 79 17.51 -16.70 6.67
C GLY A 79 16.05 -16.47 6.28
N ARG A 80 15.65 -16.92 5.08
CA ARG A 80 14.26 -16.86 4.60
C ARG A 80 13.32 -17.63 5.51
N TRP A 81 13.63 -18.89 5.77
CA TRP A 81 12.76 -19.75 6.59
C TRP A 81 12.75 -19.30 8.06
N MET A 82 13.87 -18.80 8.57
CA MET A 82 13.93 -18.18 9.89
C MET A 82 13.01 -16.96 9.99
N TRP A 83 13.00 -16.08 8.97
CA TRP A 83 12.12 -14.92 8.93
C TRP A 83 10.64 -15.31 8.82
N VAL A 84 10.31 -16.27 7.97
CA VAL A 84 8.93 -16.79 7.82
C VAL A 84 8.44 -17.39 9.13
N PHE A 85 9.21 -18.30 9.73
CA PHE A 85 8.88 -18.93 11.00
C PHE A 85 8.69 -17.89 12.10
N SER A 86 9.63 -16.95 12.24
CA SER A 86 9.56 -15.88 13.24
C SER A 86 8.33 -14.99 13.03
N THR A 87 7.99 -14.65 11.78
CA THR A 87 6.82 -13.83 11.45
C THR A 87 5.53 -14.52 11.86
N ILE A 88 5.42 -15.83 11.60
CA ILE A 88 4.26 -16.64 12.01
C ILE A 88 4.16 -16.69 13.53
N VAL A 89 5.25 -17.00 14.24
CA VAL A 89 5.26 -17.10 15.70
C VAL A 89 4.89 -15.77 16.34
N PHE A 90 5.52 -14.67 15.96
CA PHE A 90 5.21 -13.35 16.51
C PHE A 90 3.78 -12.91 16.19
N SER A 91 3.28 -13.18 14.98
CA SER A 91 1.89 -12.89 14.63
C SER A 91 0.92 -13.68 15.52
N ILE A 92 1.14 -14.98 15.70
CA ILE A 92 0.28 -15.80 16.59
C ILE A 92 0.31 -15.26 18.02
N LEU A 93 1.48 -14.90 18.54
CA LEU A 93 1.60 -14.34 19.89
C LEU A 93 0.82 -13.03 20.03
N LEU A 94 0.96 -12.11 19.06
CA LEU A 94 0.28 -10.82 19.05
C LEU A 94 -1.24 -10.94 18.91
N PHE A 95 -1.70 -11.87 18.06
CA PHE A 95 -3.13 -12.10 17.84
C PHE A 95 -3.76 -13.09 18.83
N SER A 96 -2.97 -13.74 19.69
CA SER A 96 -3.46 -14.75 20.64
C SER A 96 -4.61 -14.28 21.54
N PRO A 97 -4.65 -13.03 22.04
CA PRO A 97 -5.78 -12.56 22.86
C PRO A 97 -7.09 -12.43 22.06
N LEU A 98 -6.99 -12.39 20.72
CA LEU A 98 -8.12 -12.25 19.81
C LEU A 98 -8.64 -13.59 19.27
N LEU A 99 -8.01 -14.72 19.62
CA LEU A 99 -8.41 -16.07 19.19
C LEU A 99 -9.64 -16.60 19.94
N ILE A 100 -10.68 -15.77 20.07
CA ILE A 100 -11.95 -16.10 20.73
C ILE A 100 -13.00 -16.34 19.63
N PRO A 101 -13.79 -17.44 19.67
CA PRO A 101 -14.78 -17.76 18.63
C PRO A 101 -15.74 -16.61 18.30
N GLN A 102 -16.14 -15.84 19.32
CA GLN A 102 -17.00 -14.67 19.15
C GLN A 102 -16.36 -13.55 18.31
N ILE A 103 -15.05 -13.35 18.45
CA ILE A 103 -14.31 -12.32 17.70
C ILE A 103 -14.26 -12.70 16.22
N PHE A 104 -14.05 -13.98 15.88
CA PHE A 104 -14.10 -14.44 14.49
C PHE A 104 -15.44 -14.15 13.82
N LYS A 105 -16.56 -14.38 14.53
CA LYS A 105 -17.90 -14.05 14.04
C LYS A 105 -18.06 -12.53 13.80
N ASN A 106 -17.57 -11.72 14.73
CA ASN A 106 -17.64 -10.26 14.63
C ASN A 106 -16.78 -9.71 13.48
N ILE A 107 -15.59 -10.27 13.25
CA ILE A 107 -14.72 -9.93 12.11
C ILE A 107 -15.44 -10.25 10.79
N GLY A 108 -16.05 -11.43 10.67
CA GLY A 108 -16.82 -11.81 9.47
C GLY A 108 -17.97 -10.84 9.17
N ASN A 109 -18.72 -10.45 10.20
CA ASN A 109 -19.80 -9.46 10.07
C ASN A 109 -19.27 -8.08 9.64
N SER A 110 -18.15 -7.64 10.23
CA SER A 110 -17.52 -6.35 9.93
C SER A 110 -16.98 -6.29 8.50
N ILE A 111 -16.34 -7.38 8.02
CA ILE A 111 -15.92 -7.51 6.63
C ILE A 111 -17.14 -7.44 5.70
N GLY A 112 -18.23 -8.13 6.04
CA GLY A 112 -19.48 -8.08 5.29
C GLY A 112 -20.07 -6.68 5.16
N LEU A 113 -20.07 -5.90 6.25
CA LEU A 113 -20.49 -4.49 6.26
C LEU A 113 -19.58 -3.62 5.38
N TYR A 114 -18.27 -3.80 5.50
CA TYR A 114 -17.26 -3.01 4.77
C TYR A 114 -17.44 -3.11 3.25
N TYR A 115 -17.71 -4.32 2.75
CA TYR A 115 -17.94 -4.56 1.31
C TYR A 115 -19.28 -4.03 0.78
N HIS A 116 -20.26 -3.77 1.64
CA HIS A 116 -21.62 -3.44 1.21
C HIS A 116 -21.99 -1.98 1.38
N GLN A 117 -21.38 -1.28 2.34
CA GLN A 117 -21.84 0.06 2.74
C GLN A 117 -20.82 1.16 2.49
N PHE A 118 -19.53 0.85 2.40
CA PHE A 118 -18.49 1.87 2.38
C PHE A 118 -17.88 2.01 0.99
N GLU A 119 -17.93 3.23 0.48
CA GLU A 119 -17.25 3.66 -0.74
C GLU A 119 -16.76 5.08 -0.52
N PHE A 120 -15.48 5.34 -0.74
CA PHE A 120 -14.91 6.68 -0.53
C PHE A 120 -13.69 6.88 -1.41
N ASN A 121 -13.68 7.96 -2.19
CA ASN A 121 -12.61 8.29 -3.13
C ASN A 121 -12.16 7.09 -4.00
N ALA A 122 -13.13 6.33 -4.52
CA ALA A 122 -12.84 5.09 -5.21
C ALA A 122 -12.51 5.36 -6.69
N SER A 123 -11.32 4.97 -7.17
CA SER A 123 -10.93 5.21 -8.57
C SER A 123 -11.59 4.24 -9.55
N PHE A 124 -10.90 3.15 -9.90
CA PHE A 124 -11.42 2.17 -10.87
C PHE A 124 -12.69 1.49 -10.36
N TYR A 125 -12.89 1.43 -9.04
CA TYR A 125 -14.12 0.92 -8.45
C TYR A 125 -15.35 1.69 -8.93
N TYR A 126 -15.36 3.03 -8.97
CA TYR A 126 -16.51 3.78 -9.46
C TYR A 126 -16.77 3.58 -10.95
N VAL A 127 -15.70 3.46 -11.76
CA VAL A 127 -15.83 3.17 -13.19
C VAL A 127 -16.47 1.79 -13.41
N PHE A 128 -15.92 0.75 -12.77
CA PHE A 128 -16.43 -0.62 -12.91
C PHE A 128 -17.83 -0.78 -12.33
N LYS A 129 -18.13 -0.10 -11.21
CA LYS A 129 -19.48 -0.05 -10.65
C LYS A 129 -20.47 0.57 -11.64
N SER A 130 -20.09 1.65 -12.31
CA SER A 130 -20.95 2.30 -13.31
C SER A 130 -21.21 1.39 -14.51
N ILE A 131 -20.17 0.71 -15.02
CA ILE A 131 -20.30 -0.30 -16.07
C ILE A 131 -21.21 -1.45 -15.63
N GLN A 132 -20.97 -2.00 -14.44
CA GLN A 132 -21.73 -3.11 -13.86
C GLN A 132 -23.21 -2.75 -13.70
N HIS A 133 -23.51 -1.52 -13.27
CA HIS A 133 -24.88 -1.03 -13.16
C HIS A 133 -25.53 -0.82 -14.54
N PHE A 134 -24.79 -0.29 -15.51
CA PHE A 134 -25.30 -0.07 -16.88
C PHE A 134 -25.73 -1.37 -17.57
N TYR A 135 -24.92 -2.43 -17.47
CA TYR A 135 -25.20 -3.70 -18.15
C TYR A 135 -26.23 -4.59 -17.43
N TRP A 136 -26.17 -4.68 -16.10
CA TRP A 136 -26.98 -5.63 -15.34
C TRP A 136 -28.10 -5.00 -14.52
N GLY A 137 -28.17 -3.67 -14.39
CA GLY A 137 -29.18 -2.95 -13.59
C GLY A 137 -29.11 -3.19 -12.08
N ILE A 138 -28.30 -4.13 -11.62
CA ILE A 138 -28.17 -4.54 -10.21
C ILE A 138 -26.94 -3.86 -9.59
N ARG A 139 -26.90 -3.69 -8.26
CA ARG A 139 -25.68 -3.31 -7.53
C ARG A 139 -24.97 -4.57 -7.02
N ALA A 140 -23.72 -4.80 -7.45
CA ALA A 140 -22.91 -5.94 -7.00
C ALA A 140 -21.51 -5.52 -6.48
N PRO A 141 -21.42 -4.83 -5.32
CA PRO A 141 -20.16 -4.33 -4.76
C PRO A 141 -19.11 -5.42 -4.57
N ARG A 142 -19.54 -6.60 -4.10
CA ARG A 142 -18.67 -7.76 -3.89
C ARG A 142 -18.00 -8.23 -5.18
N LEU A 143 -18.74 -8.23 -6.30
CA LEU A 143 -18.19 -8.64 -7.60
C LEU A 143 -17.12 -7.65 -8.04
N VAL A 144 -17.44 -6.34 -8.02
CA VAL A 144 -16.52 -5.28 -8.43
C VAL A 144 -15.25 -5.28 -7.58
N GLY A 145 -15.38 -5.35 -6.26
CA GLY A 145 -14.22 -5.41 -5.35
C GLY A 145 -13.37 -6.66 -5.56
N THR A 146 -13.99 -7.82 -5.79
CA THR A 146 -13.27 -9.07 -6.08
C THR A 146 -12.53 -9.01 -7.41
N LEU A 147 -13.08 -8.35 -8.43
CA LEU A 147 -12.39 -8.19 -9.71
C LEU A 147 -11.19 -7.23 -9.58
N LEU A 148 -11.32 -6.16 -8.80
CA LEU A 148 -10.29 -5.14 -8.68
C LEU A 148 -9.12 -5.51 -7.76
N ILE A 149 -9.24 -6.56 -6.94
CA ILE A 149 -8.08 -7.12 -6.21
C ILE A 149 -7.21 -8.01 -7.11
N ILE A 150 -7.73 -8.53 -8.23
CA ILE A 150 -7.02 -9.45 -9.14
C ILE A 150 -5.70 -8.84 -9.64
N PRO A 151 -5.62 -7.58 -10.12
CA PRO A 151 -4.35 -6.98 -10.54
C PRO A 151 -3.29 -6.97 -9.44
N THR A 152 -3.69 -6.75 -8.18
CA THR A 152 -2.79 -6.77 -7.02
C THR A 152 -2.23 -8.17 -6.80
N ILE A 153 -3.10 -9.19 -6.78
CA ILE A 153 -2.70 -10.59 -6.62
C ILE A 153 -1.81 -11.03 -7.78
N PHE A 154 -2.21 -10.70 -9.00
CA PHE A 154 -1.46 -11.01 -10.22
C PHE A 154 -0.06 -10.40 -10.17
N TYR A 155 0.07 -9.13 -9.76
CA TYR A 155 1.37 -8.49 -9.57
C TYR A 155 2.23 -9.24 -8.55
N CYS A 156 1.69 -9.58 -7.37
CA CYS A 156 2.40 -10.35 -6.33
C CYS A 156 2.91 -11.69 -6.86
N VAL A 157 2.05 -12.44 -7.57
CA VAL A 157 2.37 -13.77 -8.11
C VAL A 157 3.45 -13.67 -9.18
N VAL A 158 3.29 -12.77 -10.16
CA VAL A 158 4.27 -12.56 -11.23
C VAL A 158 5.60 -12.11 -10.65
N TYR A 159 5.59 -11.18 -9.70
CA TYR A 159 6.78 -10.70 -9.02
C TYR A 159 7.49 -11.83 -8.27
N PHE A 160 6.75 -12.66 -7.53
CA PHE A 160 7.29 -13.80 -6.79
C PHE A 160 8.03 -14.77 -7.71
N PHE A 161 7.38 -15.25 -8.78
CA PHE A 161 7.97 -16.23 -9.68
C PHE A 161 9.17 -15.67 -10.47
N LYS A 162 9.14 -14.38 -10.84
CA LYS A 162 10.27 -13.73 -11.51
C LYS A 162 11.50 -13.59 -10.62
N ASN A 163 11.31 -13.46 -9.29
CA ASN A 163 12.39 -13.10 -8.37
C ASN A 163 12.81 -14.20 -7.39
N ILE A 164 12.05 -15.30 -7.24
CA ILE A 164 12.38 -16.36 -6.26
C ILE A 164 13.76 -16.98 -6.46
N LYS A 165 14.26 -17.04 -7.69
CA LYS A 165 15.59 -17.55 -8.04
C LYS A 165 16.66 -16.44 -8.11
N LYS A 166 16.27 -15.18 -8.21
CA LYS A 166 17.20 -14.05 -8.37
C LYS A 166 17.65 -13.52 -7.02
N GLN A 167 18.82 -12.87 -6.98
CA GLN A 167 19.18 -12.04 -5.83
C GLN A 167 18.56 -10.66 -6.05
N ASN A 168 17.40 -10.42 -5.44
CA ASN A 168 16.79 -9.11 -5.54
C ASN A 168 17.37 -8.17 -4.47
N VAL A 169 17.83 -7.01 -4.91
CA VAL A 169 18.40 -5.97 -4.05
C VAL A 169 17.40 -4.83 -3.78
N ARG A 170 16.29 -4.76 -4.53
CA ARG A 170 15.28 -3.69 -4.43
C ARG A 170 13.95 -4.23 -3.90
N ILE A 171 13.65 -3.95 -2.63
CA ILE A 171 12.38 -4.34 -1.99
C ILE A 171 11.31 -3.23 -2.04
N LEU A 172 11.74 -1.97 -1.96
CA LEU A 172 10.85 -0.82 -1.78
C LEU A 172 10.13 -0.37 -3.05
N GLU A 173 10.77 -0.46 -4.22
CA GLU A 173 10.10 -0.16 -5.50
C GLU A 173 8.94 -1.13 -5.79
N PRO A 174 9.11 -2.46 -5.71
CA PRO A 174 7.99 -3.39 -5.85
C PRO A 174 6.92 -3.24 -4.77
N ALA A 175 7.30 -2.92 -3.52
CA ALA A 175 6.37 -2.63 -2.44
C ALA A 175 5.50 -1.40 -2.75
N LEU A 176 6.09 -0.34 -3.31
CA LEU A 176 5.36 0.85 -3.73
C LEU A 176 4.34 0.52 -4.84
N TYR A 177 4.74 -0.29 -5.82
CA TYR A 177 3.86 -0.68 -6.92
C TYR A 177 2.68 -1.53 -6.49
N VAL A 178 2.91 -2.59 -5.72
CA VAL A 178 1.80 -3.45 -5.27
C VAL A 178 0.78 -2.64 -4.46
N PHE A 179 1.26 -1.72 -3.62
CA PHE A 179 0.39 -0.93 -2.77
C PHE A 179 -0.41 0.08 -3.59
N THR A 180 0.20 0.66 -4.63
CA THR A 180 -0.47 1.59 -5.53
C THR A 180 -1.52 0.89 -6.37
N ILE A 181 -1.22 -0.30 -6.90
CA ILE A 181 -2.20 -1.12 -7.63
C ILE A 181 -3.37 -1.47 -6.71
N TYR A 182 -3.08 -1.82 -5.45
CA TYR A 182 -4.11 -2.09 -4.44
C TYR A 182 -5.01 -0.87 -4.19
N LEU A 183 -4.45 0.32 -3.98
CA LEU A 183 -5.23 1.53 -3.75
C LEU A 183 -6.09 1.91 -4.96
N LEU A 184 -5.55 1.80 -6.18
CA LEU A 184 -6.29 2.06 -7.41
C LEU A 184 -7.45 1.06 -7.61
N GLY A 185 -7.33 -0.16 -7.08
CA GLY A 185 -8.40 -1.16 -7.08
C GLY A 185 -9.36 -1.07 -5.89
N SER A 186 -9.11 -0.22 -4.90
CA SER A 186 -9.90 -0.18 -3.67
C SER A 186 -11.21 0.58 -3.83
N ALA A 187 -12.26 0.10 -3.16
CA ALA A 187 -13.52 0.83 -3.01
C ALA A 187 -13.39 2.04 -2.06
N ILE A 188 -12.35 2.05 -1.21
CA ILE A 188 -12.15 3.04 -0.16
C ILE A 188 -10.68 3.46 -0.12
N VAL A 189 -10.41 4.73 -0.42
CA VAL A 189 -9.09 5.34 -0.35
C VAL A 189 -9.15 6.59 0.52
N HIS A 190 -8.99 6.41 1.83
CA HIS A 190 -8.94 7.52 2.76
C HIS A 190 -7.57 8.24 2.73
N PRO A 191 -7.51 9.51 3.14
CA PRO A 191 -6.28 10.31 3.06
C PRO A 191 -5.07 9.67 3.74
N TRP A 192 -5.27 9.05 4.91
CA TRP A 192 -4.20 8.39 5.66
C TRP A 192 -3.59 7.17 4.95
N TYR A 193 -4.28 6.53 4.01
CA TYR A 193 -3.71 5.39 3.26
C TYR A 193 -2.52 5.78 2.37
N ILE A 194 -2.38 7.05 1.99
CA ILE A 194 -1.27 7.54 1.16
C ILE A 194 0.04 7.70 1.96
N ILE A 195 -0.02 7.69 3.30
CA ILE A 195 1.14 7.88 4.18
C ILE A 195 2.22 6.82 3.94
N LEU A 196 1.83 5.55 3.78
CA LEU A 196 2.79 4.46 3.51
C LEU A 196 3.46 4.59 2.14
N PRO A 197 2.74 4.84 1.02
CA PRO A 197 3.35 5.21 -0.26
C PRO A 197 4.34 6.38 -0.17
N ILE A 198 4.00 7.46 0.56
CA ILE A 198 4.92 8.59 0.75
C ILE A 198 6.18 8.11 1.47
N ALA A 199 6.03 7.38 2.57
CA ALA A 199 7.15 6.84 3.35
C ALA A 199 8.05 5.90 2.54
N ILE A 200 7.51 5.14 1.59
CA ILE A 200 8.30 4.29 0.71
C ILE A 200 8.97 5.14 -0.38
N SER A 201 8.27 6.11 -0.94
CA SER A 201 8.75 6.99 -2.03
C SER A 201 10.02 7.75 -1.69
N ILE A 202 10.20 8.13 -0.41
CA ILE A 202 11.42 8.82 0.02
C ILE A 202 12.66 7.94 -0.15
N PHE A 203 12.53 6.62 -0.35
CA PHE A 203 13.63 5.70 -0.64
C PHE A 203 13.73 5.28 -2.11
N THR A 204 12.75 5.60 -2.97
CA THR A 204 12.70 5.19 -4.39
C THR A 204 12.87 6.37 -5.35
N SER A 205 13.07 6.15 -6.65
CA SER A 205 13.12 7.25 -7.63
C SER A 205 11.74 7.87 -7.91
N TYR A 206 10.66 7.29 -7.39
CA TYR A 206 9.29 7.73 -7.63
C TYR A 206 8.86 8.80 -6.62
N ARG A 207 8.22 9.86 -7.09
CA ARG A 207 7.76 11.01 -6.29
C ARG A 207 6.26 11.25 -6.40
N TYR A 208 5.56 10.57 -7.31
CA TYR A 208 4.09 10.67 -7.42
C TYR A 208 3.34 10.49 -6.09
N PRO A 209 3.77 9.65 -5.10
CA PRO A 209 3.03 9.52 -3.85
C PRO A 209 3.01 10.81 -3.02
N ILE A 210 4.05 11.64 -3.14
CA ILE A 210 4.14 12.94 -2.47
C ILE A 210 3.08 13.88 -3.06
N PHE A 211 2.99 13.94 -4.39
CA PHE A 211 1.96 14.74 -5.05
C PHE A 211 0.56 14.20 -4.78
N TRP A 212 0.38 12.89 -4.77
CA TRP A 212 -0.89 12.27 -4.39
C TRP A 212 -1.29 12.64 -2.97
N GLY A 213 -0.34 12.67 -2.03
CA GLY A 213 -0.59 13.12 -0.66
C GLY A 213 -1.05 14.58 -0.54
N LEU A 214 -0.77 15.43 -1.53
CA LEU A 214 -1.30 16.81 -1.58
C LEU A 214 -2.68 16.85 -2.25
N LEU A 215 -2.88 16.05 -3.30
CA LEU A 215 -4.16 15.98 -4.02
C LEU A 215 -5.26 15.29 -3.20
N ILE A 216 -4.91 14.34 -2.33
CA ILE A 216 -5.88 13.54 -1.57
C ILE A 216 -6.74 14.38 -0.60
N PHE A 217 -6.32 15.61 -0.26
CA PHE A 217 -7.15 16.54 0.51
C PHE A 217 -8.42 16.97 -0.25
N LEU A 218 -8.42 16.90 -1.59
CA LEU A 218 -9.57 17.23 -2.40
C LEU A 218 -10.77 16.30 -2.13
N THR A 219 -10.50 15.09 -1.62
CA THR A 219 -11.54 14.10 -1.26
C THR A 219 -12.49 14.58 -0.16
N TYR A 220 -12.08 15.55 0.66
CA TYR A 220 -12.94 16.14 1.70
C TYR A 220 -14.16 16.87 1.12
N ILE A 221 -14.21 17.13 -0.20
CA ILE A 221 -15.42 17.61 -0.87
C ILE A 221 -16.63 16.71 -0.63
N HIS A 222 -16.41 15.41 -0.39
CA HIS A 222 -17.45 14.43 -0.05
C HIS A 222 -18.29 14.84 1.16
N TYR A 223 -17.68 15.56 2.11
CA TYR A 223 -18.32 16.03 3.35
C TYR A 223 -18.79 17.49 3.27
N SER A 224 -18.59 18.14 2.12
CA SER A 224 -18.91 19.55 1.94
C SER A 224 -20.28 19.78 1.32
N VAL A 225 -20.74 21.04 1.34
CA VAL A 225 -21.93 21.48 0.59
C VAL A 225 -21.79 21.32 -0.92
N TYR A 226 -20.56 21.18 -1.43
CA TYR A 226 -20.23 21.06 -2.86
C TYR A 226 -20.10 19.62 -3.35
N LYS A 227 -20.73 18.66 -2.65
CA LYS A 227 -20.65 17.22 -2.95
C LYS A 227 -21.02 16.88 -4.41
N GLU A 228 -21.86 17.67 -5.06
CA GLU A 228 -22.22 17.47 -6.47
C GLU A 228 -21.01 17.48 -7.43
N TYR A 229 -19.91 18.15 -7.07
CA TYR A 229 -18.68 18.19 -7.86
C TYR A 229 -17.68 17.07 -7.53
N GLU A 230 -18.02 16.16 -6.60
CA GLU A 230 -17.13 15.10 -6.12
C GLU A 230 -16.55 14.25 -7.28
N TYR A 231 -17.37 13.85 -8.24
CA TYR A 231 -16.90 13.04 -9.38
C TYR A 231 -15.90 13.79 -10.26
N LEU A 232 -16.10 15.10 -10.48
CA LEU A 232 -15.17 15.91 -11.27
C LEU A 232 -13.83 16.01 -10.56
N VAL A 233 -13.85 16.29 -9.26
CA VAL A 233 -12.65 16.38 -8.42
C VAL A 233 -11.90 15.05 -8.39
N LEU A 234 -12.61 13.93 -8.26
CA LEU A 234 -12.03 12.60 -8.27
C LEU A 234 -11.36 12.27 -9.61
N ILE A 235 -12.00 12.61 -10.74
CA ILE A 235 -11.41 12.45 -12.07
C ILE A 235 -10.12 13.26 -12.18
N LEU A 236 -10.13 14.53 -11.75
CA LEU A 236 -8.94 15.39 -11.77
C LEU A 236 -7.81 14.82 -10.91
N GLU A 237 -8.10 14.38 -9.68
CA GLU A 237 -7.12 13.75 -8.79
C GLU A 237 -6.47 12.54 -9.47
N TYR A 238 -7.27 11.56 -9.91
CA TYR A 238 -6.72 10.32 -10.43
C TYR A 238 -6.06 10.46 -11.81
N VAL A 239 -6.54 11.37 -12.67
CA VAL A 239 -5.86 11.69 -13.94
C VAL A 239 -4.47 12.26 -13.67
N MET A 240 -4.33 13.19 -12.72
CA MET A 240 -3.04 13.75 -12.35
C MET A 240 -2.11 12.67 -11.75
N VAL A 241 -2.61 11.86 -10.82
CA VAL A 241 -1.82 10.80 -10.19
C VAL A 241 -1.35 9.77 -11.22
N ILE A 242 -2.24 9.27 -12.07
CA ILE A 242 -1.90 8.30 -13.12
C ILE A 242 -0.92 8.92 -14.13
N GLY A 243 -1.12 10.18 -14.52
CA GLY A 243 -0.19 10.91 -15.40
C GLY A 243 1.22 10.99 -14.81
N LEU A 244 1.34 11.34 -13.52
CA LEU A 244 2.63 11.36 -12.82
C LEU A 244 3.29 9.98 -12.78
N ILE A 245 2.52 8.92 -12.48
CA ILE A 245 3.02 7.54 -12.49
C ILE A 245 3.58 7.18 -13.88
N MET A 246 2.87 7.52 -14.96
CA MET A 246 3.29 7.22 -16.33
C MET A 246 4.58 7.96 -16.72
N VAL A 247 4.67 9.26 -16.40
CA VAL A 247 5.84 10.10 -16.68
C VAL A 247 7.07 9.58 -15.92
N GLU A 248 6.94 9.33 -14.62
CA GLU A 248 8.05 8.85 -13.79
C GLU A 248 8.51 7.45 -14.20
N SER A 249 7.58 6.56 -14.54
CA SER A 249 7.90 5.21 -15.03
C SER A 249 8.67 5.25 -16.34
N SER A 250 8.29 6.15 -17.25
CA SER A 250 8.96 6.32 -18.55
C SER A 250 10.38 6.87 -18.38
N LYS A 251 10.55 7.90 -17.54
CA LYS A 251 11.85 8.50 -17.23
C LYS A 251 12.81 7.52 -16.56
N ASN A 252 12.34 6.76 -15.56
CA ASN A 252 13.17 5.78 -14.87
C ASN A 252 13.58 4.62 -15.77
N ARG A 253 12.71 4.18 -16.69
CA ARG A 253 13.05 3.18 -17.71
C ARG A 253 14.17 3.66 -18.64
N GLN A 254 14.12 4.91 -19.09
CA GLN A 254 15.18 5.49 -19.94
C GLN A 254 16.52 5.54 -19.20
N LEU A 255 16.52 5.94 -17.93
CA LEU A 255 17.72 5.97 -17.10
C LEU A 255 18.34 4.58 -16.90
N ASP A 256 17.54 3.55 -16.66
CA ASP A 256 18.05 2.18 -16.52
C ASP A 256 18.63 1.63 -17.83
N VAL A 257 18.00 1.92 -18.97
CA VAL A 257 18.52 1.56 -20.31
C VAL A 257 19.87 2.25 -20.56
N SER A 258 19.97 3.56 -20.30
CA SER A 258 21.23 4.30 -20.50
C SER A 258 22.39 3.73 -19.70
N LYS A 259 22.15 3.29 -18.45
CA LYS A 259 23.16 2.65 -17.58
C LYS A 259 23.56 1.25 -18.03
N SER A 260 22.69 0.54 -18.75
CA SER A 260 23.01 -0.77 -19.33
C SER A 260 23.82 -0.69 -20.61
N VAL A 261 23.70 0.40 -21.36
CA VAL A 261 24.47 0.64 -22.61
C VAL A 261 25.87 1.19 -22.30
N SER A 262 26.05 1.85 -21.16
CA SER A 262 27.34 2.39 -20.71
C SER A 262 28.22 1.41 -19.93
N LYS A 263 27.84 0.12 -19.85
CA LYS A 263 28.58 -0.97 -19.20
C LYS A 263 28.98 -2.01 -20.22
#